data_AF-A0AAV4QEU2-F1
#
_entry.id   AF-A0AAV4QEU2-F1
#
_cell.length_a   1.000
_cell.length_b   1.000
_cell.length_c   1.000
_cell.angle_alpha   90.00
_cell.angle_beta   90.00
_cell.angle_gamma   90.00
#
_symmetry.space_group_name_H-M   'P 1'
#
loop_
_entity.id
_entity.type
_entity.pdbx_description
1 polymer ?
#
loop_
_entity_poly.entity_id
_entity_poly.type
_entity_poly.pdbx_seq_one_letter_code
_entity_poly.pdbx_strand_id
1 'polypeptide(L)'
;MTDYKEEQRNEIEALESIYSNELKIVSDDPEYSFTVDIKTESLKHDPDDYMAVSLKFTYVPTYPDEAPIMEIAESENLSDQDMEELVEFLQSKTEENLGMVMVYTLVSEASEWLNKKLVTSSSEKKEAEERRIREAEEEERNRFDGVRVTVESFMSWKAKFDQEVAELKKLQAKDEVVSKKLTGRELFEKDRSLVDSDLQFLQDEGEVKVDESLFQELDDLELEEEDEEDIPS
;
A
#
# COMPACT_ATOMS: atom_id res chain seq x y z
N MET A 1 -24.73 -44.62 37.19
CA MET A 1 -25.23 -44.43 35.82
C MET A 1 -25.20 -42.94 35.65
N THR A 2 -24.23 -42.44 34.90
CA THR A 2 -24.12 -41.00 34.62
C THR A 2 -25.34 -40.60 33.83
N ASP A 3 -26.08 -39.60 34.30
CA ASP A 3 -27.28 -39.12 33.62
C ASP A 3 -26.86 -38.08 32.58
N TYR A 4 -26.38 -38.56 31.43
CA TYR A 4 -25.85 -37.72 30.36
C TYR A 4 -26.83 -36.64 29.92
N LYS A 5 -28.13 -36.94 29.93
CA LYS A 5 -29.18 -35.96 29.58
C LYS A 5 -29.28 -34.83 30.58
N GLU A 6 -29.10 -35.11 31.87
CA GLU A 6 -29.08 -34.07 32.90
C GLU A 6 -27.85 -33.18 32.75
N GLU A 7 -26.66 -33.74 32.50
CA GLU A 7 -25.44 -32.97 32.28
C GLU A 7 -25.52 -32.09 31.02
N GLN A 8 -26.00 -32.66 29.91
CA GLN A 8 -26.23 -31.92 28.66
C GLN A 8 -27.17 -30.74 28.86
N ARG A 9 -28.29 -30.94 29.58
CA ARG A 9 -29.25 -29.87 29.85
C ARG A 9 -28.65 -28.78 30.75
N ASN A 10 -27.92 -29.17 31.79
CA ASN A 10 -27.27 -28.22 32.69
C ASN A 10 -26.20 -27.38 31.96
N GLU A 11 -25.44 -28.00 31.04
CA GLU A 11 -24.47 -27.28 30.21
C GLU A 11 -25.17 -26.30 29.25
N ILE A 12 -26.24 -26.72 28.57
CA ILE A 12 -26.99 -25.83 27.67
C ILE A 12 -27.55 -24.62 28.43
N GLU A 13 -28.14 -24.83 29.62
CA GLU A 13 -28.65 -23.73 30.45
C GLU A 13 -27.53 -22.75 30.85
N ALA A 14 -26.34 -23.26 31.17
CA ALA A 14 -25.17 -22.44 31.45
C ALA A 14 -24.70 -21.67 30.21
N LEU A 15 -24.65 -22.32 29.05
CA LEU A 15 -24.25 -21.71 27.78
C LEU A 15 -25.27 -20.63 27.33
N GLU A 16 -26.56 -20.85 27.50
CA GLU A 16 -27.60 -19.84 27.23
C GLU A 16 -27.43 -18.59 28.13
N SER A 17 -26.94 -18.78 29.36
CA SER A 17 -26.67 -17.68 30.28
C SER A 17 -25.39 -16.91 29.91
N ILE A 18 -24.36 -17.61 29.44
CA ILE A 18 -23.08 -17.00 29.03
C ILE A 18 -23.22 -16.32 27.66
N TYR A 19 -23.82 -17.01 26.71
CA TYR A 19 -23.90 -16.66 25.28
C TYR A 19 -25.33 -16.33 24.87
N SER A 20 -26.06 -15.54 25.65
CA SER A 20 -27.50 -15.31 25.43
C SER A 20 -27.86 -14.72 24.06
N ASN A 21 -26.93 -14.02 23.42
CA ASN A 21 -27.13 -13.41 22.10
C ASN A 21 -26.44 -14.18 20.96
N GLU A 22 -25.44 -15.00 21.29
CA GLU A 22 -24.53 -15.66 20.35
C GLU A 22 -24.89 -17.14 20.14
N LEU A 23 -25.62 -17.74 21.08
CA LEU A 23 -26.09 -19.12 20.99
C LEU A 23 -27.47 -19.21 20.34
N LYS A 24 -27.58 -20.08 19.34
CA LYS A 24 -28.82 -20.39 18.61
C LYS A 24 -29.10 -21.88 18.68
N ILE A 25 -30.14 -22.27 19.42
CA ILE A 25 -30.59 -23.67 19.48
C ILE A 25 -31.31 -24.00 18.18
N VAL A 26 -30.84 -25.03 17.48
CA VAL A 26 -31.41 -25.52 16.20
C VAL A 26 -32.43 -26.62 16.48
N SER A 27 -32.13 -27.52 17.41
CA SER A 27 -33.01 -28.65 17.77
C SER A 27 -32.71 -29.14 19.19
N ASP A 28 -33.75 -29.55 19.91
CA ASP A 28 -33.69 -30.10 21.27
C ASP A 28 -34.11 -31.59 21.38
N ASP A 29 -34.66 -32.20 20.32
CA ASP A 29 -35.08 -33.60 20.28
C ASP A 29 -34.88 -34.19 18.86
N PRO A 30 -34.22 -35.35 18.69
CA PRO A 30 -33.75 -36.31 19.70
C PRO A 30 -32.38 -36.01 20.35
N GLU A 31 -31.57 -35.14 19.75
CA GLU A 31 -30.24 -34.74 20.21
C GLU A 31 -30.14 -33.21 20.15
N TYR A 32 -29.52 -32.59 21.16
CA TYR A 32 -29.31 -31.15 21.15
C TYR A 32 -28.36 -30.77 20.02
N SER A 33 -28.82 -29.88 19.15
CA SER A 33 -28.00 -29.23 18.14
C SER A 33 -28.16 -27.74 18.25
N PHE A 34 -27.05 -27.02 18.35
CA PHE A 34 -27.02 -25.57 18.52
C PHE A 34 -25.79 -25.00 17.82
N THR A 35 -25.85 -23.72 17.51
CA THR A 35 -24.76 -22.96 16.89
C THR A 35 -24.33 -21.86 17.84
N VAL A 36 -23.02 -21.64 17.94
CA VAL A 36 -22.43 -20.55 18.73
C VAL A 36 -21.64 -19.67 17.78
N ASP A 37 -22.04 -18.40 17.71
CA ASP A 37 -21.36 -17.38 16.92
C ASP A 37 -20.21 -16.79 17.74
N ILE A 38 -18.98 -16.86 17.22
CA ILE A 38 -17.77 -16.39 17.89
C ILE A 38 -17.17 -15.28 17.04
N LYS A 39 -17.00 -14.09 17.63
CA LYS A 39 -16.43 -12.92 16.96
C LYS A 39 -15.25 -12.37 17.75
N THR A 40 -14.14 -12.09 17.06
CA THR A 40 -12.98 -11.41 17.66
C THR A 40 -13.25 -9.94 17.91
N GLU A 41 -12.59 -9.38 18.91
CA GLU A 41 -12.57 -7.93 19.10
C GLU A 41 -11.69 -7.26 18.02
N SER A 42 -12.19 -6.17 17.44
CA SER A 42 -11.45 -5.41 16.43
C SER A 42 -10.22 -4.76 17.06
N LEU A 43 -9.02 -5.01 16.51
CA LEU A 43 -7.76 -4.54 17.10
C LEU A 43 -7.55 -3.02 17.03
N LYS A 44 -8.22 -2.33 16.10
CA LYS A 44 -7.89 -0.93 15.73
C LYS A 44 -9.07 0.00 15.54
N HIS A 45 -10.28 -0.37 15.98
CA HIS A 45 -11.52 0.32 15.60
C HIS A 45 -11.79 0.35 14.08
N ASP A 46 -11.02 -0.38 13.27
CA ASP A 46 -11.35 -0.67 11.88
C ASP A 46 -12.50 -1.70 11.87
N PRO A 47 -13.67 -1.35 11.30
CA PRO A 47 -14.85 -2.24 11.30
C PRO A 47 -14.65 -3.50 10.45
N ASP A 48 -13.63 -3.52 9.58
CA ASP A 48 -13.31 -4.62 8.67
C ASP A 48 -12.22 -5.57 9.22
N ASP A 49 -11.52 -5.21 10.31
CA ASP A 49 -10.45 -6.03 10.91
C ASP A 49 -11.00 -6.89 12.04
N TYR A 50 -11.88 -7.84 11.69
CA TYR A 50 -12.41 -8.87 12.60
C TYR A 50 -12.42 -10.23 11.91
N MET A 51 -12.36 -11.29 12.70
CA MET A 51 -12.64 -12.67 12.29
C MET A 51 -13.89 -13.15 13.04
N ALA A 52 -14.76 -13.87 12.34
CA ALA A 52 -15.92 -14.48 12.96
C ALA A 52 -16.12 -15.91 12.44
N VAL A 53 -16.56 -16.80 13.32
CA VAL A 53 -16.88 -18.18 12.98
C VAL A 53 -18.12 -18.63 13.75
N SER A 54 -19.00 -19.33 13.08
CA SER A 54 -20.18 -19.95 13.68
C SER A 54 -19.93 -21.45 13.80
N LEU A 55 -19.77 -21.93 15.02
CA LEU A 55 -19.53 -23.35 15.31
C LEU A 55 -20.85 -24.02 15.66
N LYS A 56 -21.21 -25.05 14.91
CA LYS A 56 -22.36 -25.89 15.17
C LYS A 56 -21.91 -27.12 15.95
N PHE A 57 -22.55 -27.34 17.09
CA PHE A 57 -22.34 -28.51 17.93
C PHE A 57 -23.59 -29.40 17.91
N THR A 58 -23.39 -30.70 17.83
CA THR A 58 -24.42 -31.72 18.00
C THR A 58 -23.96 -32.70 19.08
N TYR A 59 -24.75 -32.81 20.14
CA TYR A 59 -24.46 -33.75 21.23
C TYR A 59 -24.71 -35.19 20.79
N VAL A 60 -23.78 -36.05 21.17
CA VAL A 60 -23.93 -37.51 21.06
C VAL A 60 -24.58 -38.06 22.34
N PRO A 61 -25.23 -39.24 22.31
CA PRO A 61 -25.94 -39.78 23.47
C PRO A 61 -25.05 -40.09 24.68
N THR A 62 -23.75 -40.22 24.43
CA THR A 62 -22.66 -40.54 25.36
C THR A 62 -21.87 -39.32 25.82
N TYR A 63 -22.19 -38.12 25.34
CA TYR A 63 -21.52 -36.89 25.76
C TYR A 63 -21.80 -36.58 27.24
N PRO A 64 -20.80 -36.23 28.06
CA PRO A 64 -19.45 -35.76 27.68
C PRO A 64 -18.33 -36.82 27.61
N ASP A 65 -18.63 -38.11 27.74
CA ASP A 65 -17.61 -39.17 27.64
C ASP A 65 -17.11 -39.35 26.20
N GLU A 66 -17.94 -38.98 25.22
CA GLU A 66 -17.61 -38.96 23.79
C GLU A 66 -17.72 -37.55 23.24
N ALA A 67 -16.87 -37.22 22.27
CA ALA A 67 -16.80 -35.92 21.63
C ALA A 67 -18.13 -35.54 20.96
N PRO A 68 -18.57 -34.27 21.06
CA PRO A 68 -19.69 -33.78 20.28
C PRO A 68 -19.28 -33.69 18.80
N ILE A 69 -20.26 -33.80 17.90
CA ILE A 69 -20.02 -33.55 16.48
C ILE A 69 -19.94 -32.03 16.29
N MET A 70 -18.80 -31.55 15.82
CA MET A 70 -18.53 -30.14 15.58
C MET A 70 -18.41 -29.89 14.08
N GLU A 71 -19.12 -28.88 13.58
CA GLU A 71 -19.09 -28.44 12.19
C GLU A 71 -18.96 -26.91 12.13
N ILE A 72 -18.20 -26.38 11.18
CA ILE A 72 -18.19 -24.94 10.89
C ILE A 72 -19.41 -24.64 10.00
N ALA A 73 -20.35 -23.85 10.52
CA ALA A 73 -21.56 -23.46 9.78
C ALA A 73 -21.30 -22.25 8.88
N GLU A 74 -20.66 -21.22 9.42
CA GLU A 74 -20.33 -19.97 8.72
C GLU A 74 -18.95 -19.48 9.19
N SER A 75 -18.23 -18.78 8.30
CA SER A 75 -16.96 -18.14 8.62
C SER A 75 -16.83 -16.82 7.85
N GLU A 76 -16.28 -15.81 8.52
CA GLU A 76 -15.98 -14.50 7.95
C GLU A 76 -14.51 -14.15 8.20
N ASN A 77 -13.84 -13.63 7.16
CA ASN A 77 -12.43 -13.24 7.19
C ASN A 77 -11.45 -14.35 7.61
N LEU A 78 -11.84 -15.61 7.40
CA LEU A 78 -11.01 -16.80 7.60
C LEU A 78 -10.75 -17.47 6.24
N SER A 79 -9.51 -17.90 6.00
CA SER A 79 -9.20 -18.71 4.83
C SER A 79 -9.54 -20.18 5.07
N ASP A 80 -9.65 -20.98 4.00
CA ASP A 80 -9.90 -22.42 4.10
C ASP A 80 -8.84 -23.15 4.94
N GLN A 81 -7.58 -22.75 4.78
CA GLN A 81 -6.47 -23.28 5.57
C GLN A 81 -6.63 -22.94 7.06
N ASP A 82 -7.07 -21.73 7.39
CA ASP A 82 -7.29 -21.32 8.78
C ASP A 82 -8.42 -22.11 9.43
N MET A 83 -9.47 -22.44 8.66
CA MET A 83 -10.57 -23.29 9.14
C MET A 83 -10.09 -24.72 9.44
N GLU A 84 -9.27 -25.31 8.58
CA GLU A 84 -8.68 -26.63 8.81
C GLU A 84 -7.79 -26.62 10.07
N GLU A 85 -6.92 -25.62 10.22
CA GLU A 85 -6.07 -25.45 11.41
C GLU A 85 -6.89 -25.30 12.69
N LEU A 86 -7.99 -24.53 12.65
CA LEU A 86 -8.89 -24.35 13.79
C LEU A 86 -9.59 -25.65 14.18
N VAL A 87 -10.09 -26.42 13.20
CA VAL A 87 -10.74 -27.71 13.45
C VAL A 87 -9.75 -28.70 14.07
N GLU A 88 -8.54 -28.80 13.55
CA GLU A 88 -7.49 -29.66 14.11
C GLU A 88 -7.14 -29.25 15.55
N PHE A 89 -7.02 -27.95 15.81
CA PHE A 89 -6.75 -27.42 17.14
C PHE A 89 -7.88 -27.76 18.13
N LEU A 90 -9.14 -27.56 17.75
CA LEU A 90 -10.29 -27.87 18.59
C LEU A 90 -10.50 -29.37 18.78
N GLN A 91 -10.16 -30.19 17.80
CA GLN A 91 -10.21 -31.65 17.93
C GLN A 91 -9.19 -32.13 18.96
N SER A 92 -7.97 -31.59 18.96
CA SER A 92 -6.96 -31.85 19.99
C SER A 92 -7.48 -31.47 21.39
N LYS A 93 -8.08 -30.28 21.53
CA LYS A 93 -8.68 -29.83 22.79
C LYS A 93 -9.84 -30.69 23.25
N THR A 94 -10.62 -31.23 22.31
CA THR A 94 -11.73 -32.15 22.59
C THR A 94 -11.21 -33.43 23.23
N GLU A 95 -10.15 -34.04 22.68
CA GLU A 95 -9.55 -35.27 23.22
C GLU A 95 -8.97 -35.07 24.63
N GLU A 96 -8.41 -33.89 24.92
CA GLU A 96 -7.89 -33.54 26.26
C GLU A 96 -8.99 -33.37 27.32
N ASN A 97 -10.21 -33.00 26.91
CA ASN A 97 -11.32 -32.65 27.80
C ASN A 97 -12.44 -33.70 27.85
N LEU A 98 -12.22 -34.90 27.31
CA LEU A 98 -13.18 -36.01 27.40
C LEU A 98 -13.50 -36.37 28.86
N GLY A 99 -14.77 -36.70 29.11
CA GLY A 99 -15.27 -37.07 30.44
C GLY A 99 -15.80 -35.90 31.27
N MET A 100 -15.82 -34.68 30.73
CA MET A 100 -16.53 -33.55 31.30
C MET A 100 -17.10 -32.61 30.22
N VAL A 101 -18.11 -31.84 30.59
CA VAL A 101 -18.69 -30.80 29.74
C VAL A 101 -17.60 -29.85 29.24
N MET A 102 -17.50 -29.68 27.92
CA MET A 102 -16.34 -29.06 27.26
C MET A 102 -16.70 -28.01 26.22
N VAL A 103 -17.98 -27.77 25.91
CA VAL A 103 -18.37 -26.83 24.84
C VAL A 103 -17.90 -25.42 25.17
N TYR A 104 -18.08 -24.98 26.43
CA TYR A 104 -17.59 -23.68 26.86
C TYR A 104 -16.07 -23.54 26.67
N THR A 105 -15.32 -24.59 27.00
CA THR A 105 -13.87 -24.64 26.80
C THR A 105 -13.54 -24.53 25.32
N LEU A 106 -14.19 -25.31 24.46
CA LEU A 106 -13.96 -25.27 23.02
C LEU A 106 -14.28 -23.89 22.41
N VAL A 107 -15.38 -23.27 22.81
CA VAL A 107 -15.75 -21.92 22.37
C VAL A 107 -14.72 -20.88 22.85
N SER A 108 -14.24 -21.01 24.08
CA SER A 108 -13.21 -20.12 24.64
C SER A 108 -11.87 -20.27 23.91
N GLU A 109 -11.43 -21.50 23.68
CA GLU A 109 -10.19 -21.82 22.95
C GLU A 109 -10.29 -21.38 21.49
N ALA A 110 -11.45 -21.54 20.84
CA ALA A 110 -11.70 -21.03 19.49
C ALA A 110 -11.60 -19.49 19.46
N SER A 111 -12.21 -18.80 20.42
CA SER A 111 -12.12 -17.35 20.52
C SER A 111 -10.67 -16.88 20.69
N GLU A 112 -9.90 -17.49 21.58
CA GLU A 112 -8.49 -17.15 21.77
C GLU A 112 -7.66 -17.41 20.50
N TRP A 113 -7.90 -18.55 19.83
CA TRP A 113 -7.23 -18.89 18.59
C TRP A 113 -7.49 -17.86 17.48
N LEU A 114 -8.75 -17.45 17.31
CA LEU A 114 -9.14 -16.44 16.32
C LEU A 114 -8.49 -15.08 16.62
N ASN A 115 -8.48 -14.65 17.89
CA ASN A 115 -7.84 -13.40 18.28
C ASN A 115 -6.33 -13.43 17.99
N LYS A 116 -5.66 -14.55 18.27
CA LYS A 116 -4.24 -14.72 17.98
C LYS A 116 -3.97 -14.71 16.47
N LYS A 117 -4.81 -15.37 15.68
CA LYS A 117 -4.70 -15.41 14.22
C LYS A 117 -4.90 -14.02 13.61
N LEU A 118 -5.88 -13.26 14.11
CA LEU A 118 -6.12 -11.87 13.69
C LEU A 118 -4.88 -10.98 13.93
N VAL A 119 -4.29 -11.06 15.13
CA VAL A 119 -3.06 -10.30 15.46
C VAL A 119 -1.90 -10.68 14.54
N THR A 120 -1.74 -11.97 14.25
CA THR A 120 -0.68 -12.48 13.37
C THR A 120 -0.89 -11.96 11.94
N SER A 121 -2.09 -12.14 11.38
CA SER A 121 -2.43 -11.67 10.03
C SER A 121 -2.29 -10.16 9.87
N SER A 122 -2.71 -9.38 10.86
CA SER A 122 -2.55 -7.91 10.86
C SER A 122 -1.08 -7.50 10.91
N SER A 123 -0.24 -8.24 11.65
CA SER A 123 1.20 -7.99 11.74
C SER A 123 1.92 -8.32 10.43
N GLU A 124 1.57 -9.44 9.79
CA GLU A 124 2.11 -9.84 8.48
C GLU A 124 1.74 -8.83 7.38
N LYS A 125 0.49 -8.34 7.38
CA LYS A 125 0.06 -7.28 6.45
C LYS A 125 0.88 -6.01 6.60
N LYS A 126 1.14 -5.57 7.85
CA LYS A 126 1.97 -4.39 8.13
C LYS A 126 3.41 -4.60 7.65
N GLU A 127 4.02 -5.73 7.98
CA GLU A 127 5.40 -5.99 7.59
C GLU A 127 5.55 -6.07 6.06
N ALA A 128 4.56 -6.67 5.37
CA ALA A 128 4.54 -6.72 3.91
C ALA A 128 4.40 -5.31 3.29
N GLU A 129 3.57 -4.44 3.87
CA GLU A 129 3.43 -3.06 3.45
C GLU A 129 4.71 -2.26 3.69
N GLU A 130 5.31 -2.36 4.87
CA GLU A 130 6.60 -1.73 5.20
C GLU A 130 7.72 -2.21 4.27
N ARG A 131 7.73 -3.49 3.90
CA ARG A 131 8.69 -4.03 2.93
C ARG A 131 8.48 -3.42 1.55
N ARG A 132 7.22 -3.34 1.09
CA ARG A 132 6.88 -2.75 -0.21
C ARG A 132 7.24 -1.26 -0.27
N ILE A 133 6.99 -0.51 0.80
CA ILE A 133 7.36 0.90 0.91
C ILE A 133 8.89 1.03 0.87
N ARG A 134 9.62 0.20 1.63
CA ARG A 134 11.09 0.21 1.65
C ARG A 134 11.69 -0.08 0.27
N GLU A 135 11.15 -1.06 -0.46
CA GLU A 135 11.60 -1.36 -1.82
C GLU A 135 11.34 -0.18 -2.78
N ALA A 136 10.17 0.45 -2.69
CA ALA A 136 9.85 1.64 -3.49
C ALA A 136 10.76 2.84 -3.16
N GLU A 137 11.06 3.06 -1.88
CA GLU A 137 12.02 4.10 -1.45
C GLU A 137 13.46 3.80 -1.92
N GLU A 138 13.87 2.53 -1.95
CA GLU A 138 15.18 2.16 -2.48
C GLU A 138 15.27 2.40 -3.99
N GLU A 139 14.20 2.13 -4.74
CA GLU A 139 14.11 2.44 -6.15
C GLU A 139 14.08 3.96 -6.42
N GLU A 140 13.40 4.72 -5.56
CA GLU A 140 13.38 6.18 -5.66
C GLU A 140 14.74 6.79 -5.27
N ARG A 141 15.36 6.33 -4.18
CA ARG A 141 16.73 6.72 -3.82
C ARG A 141 17.69 6.39 -4.94
N ASN A 142 17.60 5.20 -5.56
CA ASN A 142 18.48 4.83 -6.67
C ASN A 142 18.18 5.60 -7.97
N ARG A 143 16.95 6.11 -8.15
CA ARG A 143 16.58 7.03 -9.25
C ARG A 143 17.07 8.46 -8.97
N PHE A 144 17.07 8.88 -7.72
CA PHE A 144 17.45 10.22 -7.27
C PHE A 144 18.96 10.38 -7.06
N ASP A 145 19.68 9.29 -6.75
CA ASP A 145 21.14 9.22 -6.79
C ASP A 145 21.58 9.29 -8.26
N GLY A 146 21.57 10.51 -8.80
CA GLY A 146 22.06 10.82 -10.12
C GLY A 146 23.48 10.29 -10.28
N VAL A 147 23.85 9.91 -11.51
CA VAL A 147 25.18 9.35 -11.82
C VAL A 147 26.27 10.25 -11.22
N ARG A 148 26.84 9.82 -10.09
CA ARG A 148 28.02 10.46 -9.51
C ARG A 148 29.04 10.67 -10.62
N VAL A 149 29.37 11.92 -10.90
CA VAL A 149 30.28 12.27 -11.99
C VAL A 149 31.69 11.81 -11.58
N THR A 150 32.02 10.56 -11.90
CA THR A 150 33.37 10.03 -11.78
C THR A 150 34.24 10.64 -12.89
N VAL A 151 35.56 10.70 -12.68
CA VAL A 151 36.50 11.24 -13.68
C VAL A 151 36.34 10.54 -15.04
N GLU A 152 36.04 9.24 -15.05
CA GLU A 152 35.79 8.47 -16.27
C GLU A 152 34.46 8.81 -16.97
N SER A 153 33.39 9.06 -16.19
CA SER A 153 32.11 9.53 -16.72
C SER A 153 32.24 10.94 -17.30
N PHE A 154 32.94 11.83 -16.58
CA PHE A 154 33.26 13.17 -17.05
C PHE A 154 34.12 13.14 -18.32
N MET A 155 35.12 12.28 -18.41
CA MET A 155 35.96 12.14 -19.61
C MET A 155 35.17 11.62 -20.81
N SER A 156 34.27 10.66 -20.60
CA SER A 156 33.41 10.13 -21.66
C SER A 156 32.40 11.17 -22.16
N TRP A 157 31.83 11.95 -21.25
CA TRP A 157 30.98 13.09 -21.59
C TRP A 157 31.79 14.19 -22.30
N LYS A 158 32.96 14.55 -21.77
CA LYS A 158 33.85 15.55 -22.34
C LYS A 158 34.33 15.16 -23.74
N ALA A 159 34.62 13.89 -23.99
CA ALA A 159 35.00 13.43 -25.32
C ALA A 159 33.86 13.58 -26.34
N LYS A 160 32.60 13.29 -25.93
CA LYS A 160 31.42 13.53 -26.78
C LYS A 160 31.19 15.02 -27.02
N PHE A 161 31.31 15.84 -25.98
CA PHE A 161 31.17 17.29 -26.07
C PHE A 161 32.25 17.92 -26.98
N ASP A 162 33.53 17.53 -26.80
CA ASP A 162 34.64 18.00 -27.62
C ASP A 162 34.46 17.56 -29.09
N GLN A 163 33.87 16.38 -29.31
CA GLN A 163 33.51 15.90 -30.65
C GLN A 163 32.39 16.74 -31.28
N GLU A 164 31.29 17.01 -30.57
CA GLU A 164 30.20 17.87 -31.07
C GLU A 164 30.68 19.29 -31.37
N VAL A 165 31.52 19.88 -30.51
CA VAL A 165 32.10 21.21 -30.73
C VAL A 165 33.03 21.21 -31.94
N ALA A 166 33.81 20.15 -32.15
CA ALA A 166 34.67 20.02 -33.32
C ALA A 166 33.87 19.89 -34.62
N GLU A 167 32.75 19.17 -34.60
CA GLU A 167 31.84 19.08 -35.75
C GLU A 167 31.15 20.43 -36.04
N LEU A 168 30.71 21.16 -35.02
CA LEU A 168 30.18 22.52 -35.18
C LEU A 168 31.21 23.46 -35.79
N LYS A 169 32.46 23.45 -35.28
CA LYS A 169 33.54 24.27 -35.84
C LYS A 169 33.88 23.90 -37.27
N LYS A 170 33.81 22.61 -37.62
CA LYS A 170 34.05 22.14 -39.00
C LYS A 170 32.92 22.54 -39.95
N LEU A 171 31.69 22.60 -39.47
CA LEU A 171 30.55 23.15 -40.21
C LEU A 171 30.68 24.66 -40.38
N GLN A 172 31.03 25.40 -39.32
CA GLN A 172 31.29 26.84 -39.38
C GLN A 172 32.45 27.19 -40.32
N ALA A 173 33.54 26.43 -40.32
CA ALA A 173 34.64 26.63 -41.25
C ALA A 173 34.28 26.30 -42.70
N LYS A 174 33.38 25.33 -42.93
CA LYS A 174 32.83 25.06 -44.27
C LYS A 174 31.84 26.15 -44.71
N ASP A 175 31.05 26.68 -43.79
CA ASP A 175 30.15 27.79 -44.05
C ASP A 175 30.94 29.08 -44.33
N GLU A 176 32.03 29.38 -43.60
CA GLU A 176 32.94 30.50 -43.89
C GLU A 176 33.63 30.39 -45.27
N VAL A 177 33.91 29.17 -45.74
CA VAL A 177 34.55 28.97 -47.06
C VAL A 177 33.52 29.04 -48.21
N VAL A 178 32.25 28.70 -47.96
CA VAL A 178 31.16 28.79 -48.97
C VAL A 178 30.46 30.16 -48.93
N SER A 179 30.39 30.81 -47.78
CA SER A 179 29.88 32.16 -47.54
C SER A 179 31.03 33.16 -47.47
N LYS A 180 31.69 33.39 -48.61
CA LYS A 180 32.46 34.62 -48.83
C LYS A 180 31.50 35.81 -48.99
N LYS A 181 30.68 36.05 -47.96
CA LYS A 181 29.88 37.26 -47.78
C LYS A 181 30.86 38.32 -47.29
N LEU A 182 30.91 39.44 -48.02
CA LEU A 182 31.74 40.61 -47.69
C LEU A 182 31.51 41.01 -46.23
N THR A 183 32.57 41.45 -45.56
CA THR A 183 32.47 41.90 -44.16
C THR A 183 31.55 43.12 -44.05
N GLY A 184 30.86 43.30 -42.92
CA GLY A 184 29.86 44.38 -42.74
C GLY A 184 30.39 45.79 -43.05
N ARG A 185 31.70 46.02 -42.86
CA ARG A 185 32.38 47.27 -43.23
C ARG A 185 32.47 47.47 -44.75
N GLU A 186 32.74 46.40 -45.51
CA GLU A 186 32.82 46.45 -46.97
C GLU A 186 31.44 46.58 -47.63
N LEU A 187 30.38 46.08 -46.97
CA LEU A 187 29.00 46.31 -47.38
C LEU A 187 28.61 47.80 -47.21
N PHE A 188 29.03 48.41 -46.11
CA PHE A 188 28.71 49.81 -45.76
C PHE A 188 29.39 50.85 -46.69
N GLU A 189 30.61 50.58 -47.17
CA GLU A 189 31.32 51.51 -48.06
C GLU A 189 30.80 51.48 -49.52
N LYS A 190 30.18 50.38 -49.95
CA LYS A 190 29.64 50.24 -51.32
C LYS A 190 28.15 50.58 -51.44
N ASP A 191 27.38 50.44 -50.37
CA ASP A 191 25.96 50.75 -50.38
C ASP A 191 25.67 52.13 -49.77
N ARG A 192 25.72 53.16 -50.63
CA ARG A 192 25.30 54.52 -50.24
C ARG A 192 23.77 54.66 -50.07
N SER A 193 22.98 53.63 -50.38
CA SER A 193 21.51 53.72 -50.26
C SER A 193 21.02 53.63 -48.80
N LEU A 194 21.83 53.06 -47.89
CA LEU A 194 21.54 53.01 -46.45
C LEU A 194 21.59 54.39 -45.78
N VAL A 195 22.41 55.32 -46.28
CA VAL A 195 22.48 56.69 -45.75
C VAL A 195 21.22 57.51 -46.12
N ASP A 196 20.60 57.22 -47.27
CA ASP A 196 19.35 57.86 -47.69
C ASP A 196 18.13 57.30 -46.94
N SER A 197 18.17 56.04 -46.51
CA SER A 197 17.10 55.38 -45.73
C SER A 197 17.00 55.89 -44.28
N ASP A 198 18.13 56.12 -43.61
CA ASP A 198 18.15 56.62 -42.21
C ASP A 198 17.60 58.05 -42.08
N LEU A 199 17.76 58.86 -43.14
CA LEU A 199 17.20 60.21 -43.21
C LEU A 199 15.67 60.22 -43.38
N GLN A 200 15.08 59.15 -43.92
CA GLN A 200 13.62 58.99 -44.03
C GLN A 200 12.98 58.41 -42.77
N PHE A 201 13.70 57.59 -42.00
CA PHE A 201 13.15 56.93 -40.81
C PHE A 201 13.08 57.86 -39.58
N LEU A 202 13.90 58.92 -39.53
CA LEU A 202 13.83 59.96 -38.47
C LEU A 202 12.68 60.97 -38.66
N GLN A 203 11.88 60.85 -39.73
CA GLN A 203 10.71 61.71 -39.97
C GLN A 203 9.39 61.07 -39.53
N ASP A 204 9.39 59.79 -39.15
CA ASP A 204 8.22 59.08 -38.62
C ASP A 204 8.45 58.78 -37.13
N GLU A 205 7.83 59.60 -36.28
CA GLU A 205 7.94 59.55 -34.82
C GLU A 205 7.09 58.38 -34.28
N GLY A 206 7.56 57.16 -34.51
CA GLY A 206 6.93 55.91 -34.05
C GLY A 206 7.60 55.34 -32.80
N GLU A 207 7.06 55.65 -31.62
CA GLU A 207 7.46 55.07 -30.33
C GLU A 207 7.27 53.53 -30.33
N VAL A 208 8.37 52.77 -30.33
CA VAL A 208 8.32 51.30 -30.24
C VAL A 208 8.04 50.91 -28.78
N LYS A 209 6.79 50.52 -28.48
CA LYS A 209 6.40 50.02 -27.15
C LYS A 209 6.70 48.54 -27.01
N VAL A 210 7.50 48.19 -26.00
CA VAL A 210 7.74 46.82 -25.55
C VAL A 210 6.60 46.44 -24.61
N ASP A 211 5.90 45.33 -24.89
CA ASP A 211 4.79 44.85 -24.08
C ASP A 211 5.32 43.99 -22.91
N GLU A 212 5.27 44.53 -21.69
CA GLU A 212 5.79 43.90 -20.47
C GLU A 212 4.95 42.71 -19.98
N SER A 213 3.77 42.47 -20.56
CA SER A 213 2.91 41.33 -20.19
C SER A 213 3.50 39.95 -20.55
N LEU A 214 4.44 39.92 -21.49
CA LEU A 214 5.11 38.70 -21.96
C LEU A 214 6.10 38.09 -20.94
N PHE A 215 6.42 38.81 -19.85
CA PHE A 215 7.37 38.37 -18.83
C PHE A 215 6.72 38.01 -17.49
N GLN A 216 5.40 38.14 -17.36
CA GLN A 216 4.68 37.89 -16.09
C GLN A 216 4.27 36.43 -15.86
N GLU A 217 4.27 35.57 -16.89
CA GLU A 217 3.89 34.15 -16.73
C GLU A 217 4.99 33.25 -16.10
N LEU A 218 6.17 33.79 -15.77
CA LEU A 218 7.27 33.02 -15.17
C LEU A 218 7.35 33.12 -13.64
N ASP A 219 6.56 33.99 -13.02
CA ASP A 219 6.60 34.24 -11.55
C ASP A 219 5.57 33.40 -10.76
N ASP A 220 4.75 32.58 -11.44
CA ASP A 220 3.66 31.78 -10.84
C ASP A 220 4.03 30.28 -10.65
N LEU A 221 5.32 29.95 -10.74
CA LEU A 221 5.85 28.65 -10.29
C LEU A 221 6.20 28.76 -8.79
N GLU A 222 5.18 28.76 -7.92
CA GLU A 222 5.36 28.51 -6.49
C GLU A 222 6.00 27.12 -6.30
N LEU A 223 7.27 27.11 -5.92
CA LEU A 223 7.89 25.94 -5.31
C LEU A 223 7.32 25.83 -3.88
N GLU A 224 6.46 24.85 -3.64
CA GLU A 224 6.14 24.43 -2.26
C GLU A 224 7.45 23.95 -1.60
N GLU A 225 8.01 24.80 -0.74
CA GLU A 225 9.03 24.39 0.25
C GLU A 225 8.33 23.45 1.24
N GLU A 226 8.56 22.15 1.10
CA GLU A 226 8.12 21.14 2.05
C GLU A 226 8.99 21.25 3.32
N ASP A 227 8.32 21.53 4.45
CA ASP A 227 8.89 21.83 5.76
C ASP A 227 9.92 20.78 6.25
N GLU A 228 11.11 21.25 6.59
CA GLU A 228 12.19 20.47 7.21
C GLU A 228 11.94 20.40 8.74
N GLU A 229 11.11 19.44 9.19
CA GLU A 229 10.93 19.16 10.63
C GLU A 229 12.08 18.32 11.22
N ASP A 230 12.87 19.00 12.07
CA ASP A 230 13.44 18.57 13.36
C ASP A 230 14.17 17.21 13.45
N ILE A 231 15.51 17.23 13.32
CA ILE A 231 16.40 16.16 13.80
C ILE A 231 17.14 16.63 15.06
N PRO A 232 16.77 16.16 16.27
CA PRO A 232 17.46 16.57 17.50
C PRO A 232 18.86 15.96 17.59
N SER A 233 19.84 16.81 17.97
CA SER A 233 21.23 16.44 18.27
C SER A 233 21.41 15.70 19.59
#